data_AF-A0A6D1A849-F1
#
_entry.id   AF-A0A6D1A849-F1
#
_cell.length_a   1.000
_cell.length_b   1.000
_cell.length_c   1.000
_cell.angle_alpha   90.00
_cell.angle_beta   90.00
_cell.angle_gamma   90.00
#
_symmetry.space_group_name_H-M   'P 1'
#
loop_
_entity.id
_entity.type
_entity.pdbx_description
1 polymer ?
#
loop_
_entity_poly.entity_id
_entity_poly.type
_entity_poly.pdbx_seq_one_letter_code
_entity_poly.pdbx_strand_id
1 'polypeptide(L)'
;EMKPETAGSFAAPFTEDGFSQAVEKIKQYIASGDVFQVNLSIRQSQSLSVHPYQIYKTLREVNPSPYMAYLETPDFQIICGSPELLVSKKGKLLETRPIAGTRS
;
A
#
# COMPACT_ATOMS: atom_id res chain seq x y z
N GLU A 1 -6.22 27.95 21.70
CA GLU A 1 -5.18 27.14 21.02
C GLU A 1 -5.53 25.67 21.19
N MET A 2 -5.89 24.96 20.12
CA MET A 2 -6.09 23.52 20.15
C MET A 2 -4.72 22.85 19.97
N LYS A 3 -4.28 22.11 20.99
CA LYS A 3 -3.10 21.24 20.88
C LYS A 3 -3.32 20.23 19.75
N PRO A 4 -2.31 19.92 18.92
CA PRO A 4 -2.41 18.81 18.00
C PRO A 4 -2.64 17.54 18.82
N GLU A 5 -3.79 16.91 18.62
CA GLU A 5 -4.04 15.56 19.12
C GLU A 5 -2.95 14.65 18.54
N THR A 6 -2.27 13.93 19.43
CA THR A 6 -1.25 12.97 19.07
C THR A 6 -1.88 11.94 18.15
N ALA A 7 -1.47 11.92 16.88
CA ALA A 7 -1.86 10.89 15.93
C ALA A 7 -1.61 9.53 16.60
N GLY A 8 -2.68 8.74 16.78
CA GLY A 8 -2.59 7.45 17.46
C GLY A 8 -1.49 6.59 16.82
N SER A 9 -0.71 5.91 17.67
CA SER A 9 0.33 4.98 17.21
C SER A 9 -0.27 3.94 16.27
N PHE A 10 0.29 3.81 15.06
CA PHE A 10 -0.03 2.68 14.19
C PHE A 10 0.38 1.40 14.90
N ALA A 11 -0.52 0.42 14.98
CA ALA A 11 -0.11 -0.93 15.31
C ALA A 11 0.74 -1.44 14.13
N ALA A 12 2.05 -1.40 14.31
CA ALA A 12 3.03 -2.03 13.43
C ALA A 12 3.39 -3.39 14.07
N PRO A 13 2.76 -4.50 13.65
CA PRO A 13 3.09 -5.82 14.19
C PRO A 13 4.51 -6.29 13.81
N PHE A 14 5.20 -5.53 12.97
CA PHE A 14 6.49 -5.90 12.39
C PHE A 14 7.58 -4.96 12.91
N THR A 15 8.49 -5.50 13.72
CA THR A 15 9.64 -4.76 14.24
C THR A 15 10.69 -4.58 13.15
N GLU A 16 11.56 -3.59 13.31
CA GLU A 16 12.73 -3.38 12.44
C GLU A 16 13.61 -4.63 12.38
N ASP A 17 13.83 -5.28 13.52
CA ASP A 17 14.60 -6.52 13.61
C ASP A 17 13.89 -7.67 12.86
N GLY A 18 12.58 -7.80 13.01
CA GLY A 18 11.78 -8.77 12.26
C GLY A 18 11.82 -8.55 10.74
N PHE A 19 11.83 -7.28 10.31
CA PHE A 19 12.00 -6.93 8.90
C PHE A 19 13.39 -7.29 8.38
N SER A 20 14.42 -6.97 9.15
CA SER A 20 15.80 -7.29 8.80
C SER A 20 16.01 -8.80 8.68
N GLN A 21 15.47 -9.58 9.61
CA GLN A 21 15.50 -11.05 9.55
C GLN A 21 14.75 -11.60 8.33
N ALA A 22 13.60 -11.03 7.98
CA ALA A 22 12.86 -11.42 6.78
C ALA A 22 13.64 -11.12 5.49
N VAL A 23 14.33 -9.96 5.43
CA VAL A 23 15.21 -9.60 4.31
C VAL A 23 16.36 -10.59 4.16
N GLU A 24 17.03 -10.96 5.26
CA GLU A 24 18.12 -11.94 5.21
C GLU A 24 17.63 -13.32 4.74
N LYS A 25 16.46 -13.75 5.20
CA LYS A 25 15.84 -14.99 4.72
C LYS A 25 15.51 -14.95 3.23
N ILE A 26 15.01 -13.82 2.72
CA ILE A 26 14.76 -13.64 1.28
C ILE A 26 16.05 -13.71 0.48
N LYS A 27 17.15 -13.09 0.95
CA LYS A 27 18.46 -13.18 0.29
C LYS A 27 18.96 -14.62 0.22
N GLN A 28 18.74 -15.41 1.28
CA GLN A 28 19.08 -16.83 1.27
C GLN A 28 18.29 -17.61 0.21
N TYR A 29 16.97 -17.36 0.11
CA TYR A 29 16.14 -17.97 -0.95
C TYR A 29 16.56 -17.56 -2.36
N ILE A 30 17.05 -16.32 -2.54
CA ILE A 30 17.61 -15.89 -3.81
C ILE A 30 18.93 -16.61 -4.11
N ALA A 31 19.81 -16.74 -3.11
CA ALA A 31 21.10 -17.40 -3.26
C ALA A 31 20.99 -18.92 -3.48
N SER A 32 19.98 -19.58 -2.90
CA SER A 32 19.69 -20.99 -3.16
C SER A 32 19.05 -21.24 -4.53
N GLY A 33 18.58 -20.18 -5.20
CA GLY A 33 17.93 -20.24 -6.51
C GLY A 33 16.42 -20.49 -6.45
N ASP A 34 15.78 -20.39 -5.28
CA ASP A 34 14.35 -20.66 -5.11
C ASP A 34 13.48 -19.56 -5.76
N VAL A 35 13.93 -18.30 -5.68
CA VAL A 35 13.26 -17.13 -6.28
C VAL A 35 14.31 -16.14 -6.78
N PHE A 36 13.97 -15.29 -7.75
CA PHE A 36 14.88 -14.22 -8.20
C PHE A 36 14.55 -12.83 -7.62
N GLN A 37 13.30 -12.62 -7.19
CA GLN A 37 12.84 -11.37 -6.59
C GLN A 37 11.65 -11.63 -5.66
N VAL A 38 11.58 -10.89 -4.55
CA VAL A 38 10.45 -10.90 -3.61
C VAL A 38 10.03 -9.47 -3.30
N ASN A 39 8.72 -9.22 -3.28
CA ASN A 39 8.15 -7.96 -2.79
C ASN A 39 7.76 -8.13 -1.32
N LEU A 40 8.59 -7.64 -0.40
CA LEU A 40 8.34 -7.69 1.04
C LEU A 40 7.56 -6.44 1.49
N SER A 41 6.37 -6.63 2.04
CA SER A 41 5.50 -5.54 2.51
C SER A 41 5.08 -5.73 3.97
N ILE A 42 4.88 -4.63 4.68
CA ILE A 42 4.32 -4.62 6.04
C ILE A 42 2.87 -4.14 6.02
N ARG A 43 2.04 -4.69 6.90
CA ARG A 43 0.67 -4.21 7.13
C ARG A 43 0.64 -3.37 8.39
N GLN A 44 0.12 -2.15 8.28
CA GLN A 44 -0.15 -1.27 9.40
C GLN A 44 -1.66 -1.15 9.62
N SER A 45 -2.06 -0.91 10.86
CA SER A 45 -3.48 -0.73 11.20
C SER A 45 -3.65 0.31 12.31
N GLN A 46 -4.76 1.04 12.22
CA GLN A 46 -5.18 2.02 13.23
C GLN A 46 -6.70 2.12 13.23
N SER A 47 -7.28 2.37 14.40
CA SER A 47 -8.71 2.69 14.52
C SER A 47 -9.02 4.03 13.86
N LEU A 48 -10.08 4.08 13.07
CA LEU A 48 -10.52 5.31 12.42
C LEU A 48 -11.53 6.04 13.32
N SER A 49 -11.35 7.36 13.45
CA SER A 49 -12.30 8.27 14.11
C SER A 49 -13.18 9.05 13.13
N VAL A 50 -12.93 8.89 11.82
CA VAL A 50 -13.62 9.59 10.74
C VAL A 50 -14.19 8.60 9.73
N HIS A 51 -15.21 9.03 9.00
CA HIS A 51 -15.78 8.22 7.92
C HIS A 51 -14.73 7.97 6.82
N PRO A 52 -14.57 6.72 6.31
CA PRO A 52 -13.58 6.38 5.27
C PRO A 52 -13.61 7.30 4.04
N TYR A 53 -14.80 7.75 3.63
CA TYR A 53 -14.94 8.69 2.52
C TYR A 53 -14.18 10.02 2.71
N GLN A 54 -14.06 10.53 3.94
CA GLN A 54 -13.27 11.74 4.21
C GLN A 54 -11.77 11.49 3.98
N ILE A 55 -11.28 10.32 4.39
CA ILE A 55 -9.90 9.90 4.13
C ILE A 55 -9.64 9.83 2.63
N TYR A 56 -10.56 9.24 1.86
CA TYR A 56 -10.44 9.18 0.40
C TYR A 56 -10.36 10.57 -0.24
N LYS A 57 -11.21 11.52 0.19
CA LYS A 57 -11.18 12.90 -0.30
C LYS A 57 -9.82 13.56 -0.03
N THR A 58 -9.35 13.52 1.22
CA THR A 58 -8.06 14.09 1.59
C THR A 58 -6.92 13.42 0.81
N LEU A 59 -6.93 12.09 0.71
CA LEU A 59 -5.93 11.33 -0.04
C LEU A 59 -5.89 11.76 -1.52
N ARG A 60 -7.05 12.04 -2.12
CA ARG A 60 -7.16 12.48 -3.52
C ARG A 60 -6.62 13.88 -3.74
N GLU A 61 -6.71 14.74 -2.74
CA GLU A 61 -6.11 16.08 -2.77
C GLU A 61 -4.59 16.01 -2.61
N VAL A 62 -4.07 15.20 -1.67
CA VAL A 62 -2.63 15.13 -1.37
C VAL A 62 -1.83 14.24 -2.32
N ASN A 63 -2.46 13.18 -2.86
CA ASN A 63 -1.82 12.21 -3.74
C ASN A 63 -2.78 11.80 -4.88
N PRO A 64 -3.03 12.70 -5.86
CA PRO A 64 -3.97 12.46 -6.96
C PRO A 64 -3.44 11.39 -7.92
N SER A 65 -3.65 10.12 -7.56
CA SER A 65 -3.17 8.99 -8.34
C SER A 65 -4.12 8.69 -9.53
N PRO A 66 -3.60 8.23 -10.69
CA PRO A 66 -4.40 8.00 -11.88
C PRO A 66 -5.49 6.91 -11.71
N TYR A 67 -5.28 5.97 -10.79
CA TYR A 67 -6.17 4.82 -10.57
C TYR A 67 -6.76 4.80 -9.15
N MET A 68 -7.04 5.97 -8.58
CA MET A 68 -7.72 6.07 -7.29
C MET A 68 -9.16 5.54 -7.35
N ALA A 69 -9.59 4.88 -6.27
CA ALA A 69 -10.95 4.37 -6.14
C ALA A 69 -11.45 4.43 -4.69
N TYR A 70 -12.76 4.54 -4.55
CA TYR A 70 -13.49 4.32 -3.29
C TYR A 70 -14.58 3.29 -3.56
N LEU A 71 -14.62 2.23 -2.76
CA LEU A 71 -15.66 1.21 -2.81
C LEU A 71 -16.26 1.07 -1.42
N GLU A 72 -17.58 1.07 -1.35
CA GLU A 72 -18.32 0.89 -0.11
C GLU A 72 -19.34 -0.24 -0.29
N THR A 73 -19.28 -1.20 0.63
CA THR A 73 -20.17 -2.35 0.71
C THR A 73 -20.78 -2.39 2.11
N PRO A 74 -21.84 -3.18 2.35
CA PRO A 74 -22.39 -3.36 3.69
C PRO A 74 -21.37 -3.92 4.71
N ASP A 75 -20.38 -4.68 4.25
CA ASP A 75 -19.44 -5.40 5.12
C ASP A 75 -18.12 -4.65 5.33
N PHE A 76 -17.68 -3.87 4.34
CA PHE A 76 -16.40 -3.15 4.39
C PHE A 76 -16.32 -2.01 3.36
N GLN A 77 -15.34 -1.13 3.57
CA GLN A 77 -14.93 -0.08 2.66
C GLN A 77 -13.49 -0.28 2.17
N ILE A 78 -13.22 0.10 0.91
CA ILE A 78 -11.88 0.13 0.33
C ILE A 78 -11.58 1.55 -0.17
N ILE A 79 -10.42 2.06 0.24
CA ILE A 79 -9.81 3.27 -0.29
C ILE A 79 -8.56 2.84 -1.05
N CYS A 80 -8.48 3.20 -2.34
CA CYS A 80 -7.35 2.89 -3.20
C CYS A 80 -6.66 4.16 -3.67
N GLY A 81 -5.34 4.23 -3.46
CA GLY A 81 -4.45 5.28 -3.94
C GLY A 81 -3.49 4.80 -5.03
N SER A 82 -3.90 3.85 -5.89
CA SER A 82 -2.96 3.18 -6.80
C SER A 82 -2.40 4.13 -7.88
N PRO A 83 -1.07 4.22 -8.02
CA PRO A 83 -0.43 4.89 -9.14
C PRO A 83 -0.24 3.97 -10.36
N GLU A 84 -0.43 2.66 -10.20
CA GLU A 84 0.00 1.65 -11.17
C GLU A 84 -1.18 1.01 -11.91
N LEU A 85 -1.01 0.83 -13.23
CA LEU A 85 -1.95 0.09 -14.05
C LEU A 85 -1.56 -1.38 -14.09
N LEU A 86 -2.33 -2.22 -13.39
CA LEU A 86 -2.18 -3.67 -13.50
C LEU A 86 -2.47 -4.14 -14.93
N VAL A 87 -3.69 -3.88 -15.43
CA VAL A 87 -4.09 -4.23 -16.80
C VAL A 87 -5.25 -3.34 -17.27
N SER A 88 -5.22 -2.94 -18.53
CA SER A 88 -6.32 -2.28 -19.25
C SER A 88 -6.64 -3.07 -20.51
N LYS A 89 -7.92 -3.23 -20.82
CA LYS A 89 -8.41 -3.87 -22.05
C LYS A 89 -9.31 -2.90 -22.81
N LYS A 90 -8.97 -2.63 -24.07
CA LYS A 90 -9.81 -1.84 -25.00
C LYS A 90 -10.00 -2.62 -26.29
N GLY A 91 -11.15 -3.29 -26.41
CA GLY A 91 -11.42 -4.21 -27.52
C GLY A 91 -10.41 -5.36 -27.55
N LYS A 92 -9.56 -5.38 -28.58
CA LYS A 92 -8.46 -6.36 -28.75
C LYS A 92 -7.12 -5.88 -28.19
N LEU A 93 -7.01 -4.63 -27.73
CA LEU A 93 -5.79 -4.09 -27.15
C LEU A 93 -5.74 -4.40 -25.64
N LEU A 94 -4.61 -4.92 -25.18
CA LEU A 94 -4.25 -5.09 -23.77
C LEU A 94 -3.03 -4.24 -23.44
N GLU A 95 -3.07 -3.53 -22.33
CA GLU A 95 -1.98 -2.67 -21.84
C GLU A 95 -1.71 -2.94 -20.36
N THR A 96 -0.45 -2.90 -19.94
CA THR A 96 -0.01 -2.89 -18.54
C THR A 96 1.11 -1.85 -18.40
N ARG A 97 1.27 -1.25 -17.22
CA ARG A 97 2.34 -0.27 -16.95
C ARG A 97 2.95 -0.57 -15.59
N PRO A 98 3.79 -1.62 -15.50
CA PRO A 98 4.37 -2.02 -14.23
C PRO A 98 5.33 -0.95 -13.69
N ILE A 99 5.31 -0.74 -12.37
CA ILE A 99 6.24 0.13 -11.67
C ILE A 99 7.24 -0.74 -10.91
N ALA A 100 8.52 -0.53 -11.16
CA ALA A 100 9.60 -1.17 -10.40
C ALA A 100 10.71 -0.14 -10.13
N GLY A 101 11.19 -0.12 -8.90
CA GLY A 101 12.19 0.84 -8.43
C GLY A 101 11.58 2.15 -7.94
N THR A 102 12.04 2.61 -6.78
CA THR A 102 11.69 3.89 -6.17
C THR A 102 12.97 4.64 -5.83
N ARG A 103 12.98 5.96 -5.98
CA ARG A 103 14.09 6.79 -5.49
C ARG A 103 13.89 7.05 -4.00
N SER A 104 14.94 6.84 -3.21
CA SER A 104 15.04 7.19 -1.79
C SER A 104 15.55 8.61 -1.60
#